data_AF-A0A7S2B7Y2-F1
#
_entry.id   AF-A0A7S2B7Y2-F1
#
_cell.length_a   1.000
_cell.length_b   1.000
_cell.length_c   1.000
_cell.angle_alpha   90.00
_cell.angle_beta   90.00
_cell.angle_gamma   90.00
#
_symmetry.space_group_name_H-M   'P 1'
#
loop_
_entity.id
_entity.type
_entity.pdbx_description
1 polymer ?
#
loop_
_entity_poly.entity_id
_entity_poly.type
_entity_poly.pdbx_seq_one_letter_code
_entity_poly.pdbx_strand_id
1 'polypeptide(L)'
;DNVGVGEREARIYSSLVAKRHYRMGHGIGRSGDVAAVQPKAAGSSLMVKITNLLAQDAMRIAGVTEVKACIVVPLATGMSIGLTLLGLRLHWKAPSSKRIV
;
A
#
# COMPACT_ATOMS: atom_id res chain seq x y z
N ASP A 1 -4.64 25.53 14.06
CA ASP A 1 -5.41 24.45 14.74
C ASP A 1 -6.18 23.60 13.75
N ASN A 2 -6.44 22.33 14.10
CA ASN A 2 -7.26 21.41 13.31
C ASN A 2 -8.55 21.10 14.09
N VAL A 3 -9.71 21.28 13.47
CA VAL A 3 -11.01 20.87 14.00
C VAL A 3 -11.57 19.75 13.12
N GLY A 4 -11.26 18.51 13.49
CA GLY A 4 -11.71 17.34 12.75
C GLY A 4 -13.16 16.99 13.09
N VAL A 5 -14.09 17.20 12.15
CA VAL A 5 -15.53 16.85 12.29
C VAL A 5 -15.91 15.55 11.57
N GLY A 6 -14.95 14.90 10.90
CA GLY A 6 -15.18 13.65 10.18
C GLY A 6 -15.20 12.41 11.08
N GLU A 7 -15.59 11.29 10.50
CA GLU A 7 -15.64 9.97 11.15
C GLU A 7 -14.26 9.31 11.27
N ARG A 8 -13.32 9.70 10.40
CA ARG A 8 -11.93 9.21 10.38
C ARG A 8 -10.95 10.39 10.42
N GLU A 9 -10.65 10.83 11.65
CA GLU A 9 -9.75 11.96 11.95
C GLU A 9 -8.46 11.51 12.68
N ALA A 10 -8.20 10.20 12.71
CA ALA A 10 -7.06 9.57 13.39
C ALA A 10 -6.87 10.03 14.85
N ARG A 11 -7.96 10.18 15.59
CA ARG A 11 -7.94 10.51 17.02
C ARG A 11 -7.34 9.34 17.81
N ILE A 12 -6.30 9.58 18.60
CA ILE A 12 -5.61 8.55 19.40
C ILE A 12 -5.84 8.85 20.89
N TYR A 13 -6.43 7.90 21.61
CA TYR A 13 -6.73 8.03 23.04
C TYR A 13 -5.48 7.92 23.92
N SER A 14 -4.66 6.88 23.71
CA SER A 14 -3.48 6.59 24.53
C SER A 14 -2.23 7.30 24.03
N SER A 15 -1.56 8.04 24.92
CA SER A 15 -0.27 8.69 24.64
C SER A 15 0.84 7.67 24.33
N LEU A 16 0.78 6.48 24.94
CA LEU A 16 1.73 5.39 24.64
C LEU A 16 1.58 4.89 23.20
N VAL A 17 0.34 4.72 22.73
CA VAL A 17 0.05 4.30 21.35
C VAL A 17 0.51 5.37 20.36
N ALA A 18 0.22 6.65 20.64
CA ALA A 18 0.65 7.76 19.80
C ALA A 18 2.18 7.83 19.70
N LYS A 19 2.89 7.67 20.82
CA LYS A 19 4.36 7.71 20.85
C LYS A 19 4.97 6.52 20.09
N ARG A 20 4.46 5.29 20.32
CA ARG A 20 4.95 4.08 19.65
C ARG A 20 4.83 4.14 18.13
N HIS A 21 3.76 4.77 17.61
CA HIS A 21 3.52 4.90 16.17
C HIS A 21 4.00 6.23 15.60
N TYR A 22 4.89 6.96 16.31
CA TYR A 22 5.42 8.25 15.87
C TYR A 22 4.33 9.26 15.46
N ARG A 23 3.16 9.19 16.11
CA ARG A 23 1.95 9.99 15.85
C ARG A 23 1.35 9.82 14.45
N MET A 24 1.69 8.74 13.72
CA MET A 24 1.16 8.43 12.39
C MET A 24 -0.11 7.58 12.48
N GLY A 25 -1.25 8.22 12.74
CA GLY A 25 -2.52 7.52 12.99
C GLY A 25 -3.41 7.23 11.77
N HIS A 26 -3.16 7.87 10.62
CA HIS A 26 -4.05 7.78 9.45
C HIS A 26 -3.86 6.53 8.58
N GLY A 27 -2.82 5.72 8.83
CA GLY A 27 -2.47 4.58 7.99
C GLY A 27 -1.89 5.00 6.63
N ILE A 28 -2.11 4.16 5.62
CA ILE A 28 -1.55 4.29 4.28
C ILE A 28 -2.65 4.24 3.21
N GLY A 29 -2.40 4.87 2.06
CA GLY A 29 -3.29 4.78 0.91
C GLY A 29 -4.65 5.46 1.08
N ARG A 30 -5.56 5.13 0.17
CA ARG A 30 -6.97 5.54 0.15
C ARG A 30 -7.88 4.33 -0.03
N SER A 31 -9.17 4.53 0.22
CA SER A 31 -10.20 3.56 -0.13
C SER A 31 -10.13 3.27 -1.63
N GLY A 32 -9.77 2.04 -1.99
CA GLY A 32 -9.66 1.57 -3.38
C GLY A 32 -8.25 1.58 -3.97
N ASP A 33 -7.27 2.28 -3.36
CA ASP A 33 -5.89 2.30 -3.84
C ASP A 33 -4.91 2.49 -2.68
N VAL A 34 -4.13 1.45 -2.39
CA VAL A 34 -3.15 1.42 -1.30
C VAL A 34 -1.92 2.30 -1.57
N ALA A 35 -1.61 2.57 -2.84
CA ALA A 35 -0.47 3.41 -3.23
C ALA A 35 -0.84 4.89 -3.40
N ALA A 36 -2.14 5.22 -3.40
CA ALA A 36 -2.60 6.59 -3.57
C ALA A 36 -2.19 7.51 -2.41
N VAL A 37 -1.83 8.75 -2.74
CA VAL A 37 -1.54 9.80 -1.74
C VAL A 37 -2.80 10.10 -0.93
N GLN A 38 -2.70 10.05 0.39
CA GLN A 38 -3.76 10.38 1.33
C GLN A 38 -3.73 11.89 1.64
N PRO A 39 -4.71 12.69 1.18
CA PRO A 39 -4.70 14.15 1.39
C PRO A 39 -4.72 14.55 2.87
N LYS A 40 -5.32 13.75 3.76
CA LYS A 40 -5.31 13.97 5.21
C LYS A 40 -4.01 13.54 5.91
N ALA A 41 -3.09 12.89 5.18
CA ALA A 41 -1.91 12.25 5.75
C ALA A 41 -0.71 12.32 4.78
N ALA A 42 -0.29 13.54 4.44
CA ALA A 42 0.86 13.77 3.57
C ALA A 42 2.15 13.10 4.09
N GLY A 43 2.40 13.18 5.41
CA GLY A 43 3.56 12.54 6.03
C GLY A 43 3.56 11.01 5.91
N SER A 44 2.42 10.35 6.17
CA SER A 44 2.28 8.91 5.96
C SER A 44 2.43 8.52 4.49
N SER A 45 1.86 9.33 3.59
CA SER A 45 1.98 9.10 2.14
C SER A 45 3.43 9.19 1.65
N LEU A 46 4.18 10.17 2.15
CA LEU A 46 5.61 10.32 1.84
C LEU A 46 6.42 9.13 2.40
N MET A 47 6.13 8.72 3.64
CA MET A 47 6.79 7.56 4.25
C MET A 47 6.59 6.29 3.41
N VAL A 48 5.37 6.01 2.96
CA VAL A 48 5.08 4.86 2.08
C VAL A 48 5.88 4.94 0.77
N LYS A 49 5.93 6.12 0.15
CA LYS A 49 6.66 6.31 -1.11
C LYS A 49 8.17 6.05 -0.93
N ILE A 50 8.76 6.57 0.14
CA ILE A 50 10.18 6.34 0.46
C ILE A 50 10.41 4.86 0.76
N THR A 51 9.56 4.23 1.58
CA THR A 51 9.66 2.80 1.90
C THR A 51 9.61 1.91 0.66
N ASN A 52 8.74 2.22 -0.32
CA ASN A 52 8.68 1.47 -1.59
C ASN A 52 9.97 1.63 -2.41
N LEU A 53 10.55 2.83 -2.45
CA LEU A 53 11.82 3.08 -3.15
C LEU A 53 12.99 2.35 -2.47
N LEU A 54 13.06 2.39 -1.15
CA LEU A 54 14.09 1.68 -0.39
C LEU A 54 13.95 0.16 -0.52
N ALA A 55 12.73 -0.36 -0.51
CA ALA A 55 12.49 -1.78 -0.74
C ALA A 55 12.88 -2.20 -2.17
N GLN A 56 12.57 -1.36 -3.17
CA GLN A 56 13.03 -1.58 -4.55
C GLN A 56 14.55 -1.60 -4.64
N ASP A 57 15.22 -0.67 -3.98
CA ASP A 57 16.68 -0.59 -3.96
C ASP A 57 17.31 -1.81 -3.26
N ALA A 58 16.74 -2.23 -2.13
CA ALA A 58 17.16 -3.45 -1.43
C ALA A 58 17.05 -4.70 -2.33
N MET A 59 16.00 -4.80 -3.15
CA MET A 59 15.85 -5.90 -4.12
C MET A 59 16.95 -5.87 -5.19
N ARG A 60 17.36 -4.68 -5.66
CA ARG A 60 18.48 -4.53 -6.61
C ARG A 60 19.80 -4.94 -5.98
N ILE A 61 20.06 -4.51 -4.74
CA ILE A 61 21.24 -4.89 -3.97
C ILE A 61 21.27 -6.42 -3.77
N ALA A 62 20.12 -7.06 -3.57
CA ALA A 62 19.98 -8.50 -3.45
C ALA A 62 20.13 -9.28 -4.79
N GLY A 63 20.40 -8.59 -5.90
CA GLY A 63 20.67 -9.20 -7.21
C GLY A 63 19.48 -9.21 -8.18
N VAL A 64 18.31 -8.67 -7.80
CA VAL A 64 17.17 -8.53 -8.71
C VAL A 64 17.28 -7.19 -9.45
N THR A 65 18.15 -7.14 -10.46
CA THR A 65 18.55 -5.88 -11.13
C THR A 65 17.42 -5.24 -11.95
N GLU A 66 16.52 -6.04 -12.52
CA GLU A 66 15.45 -5.58 -13.44
C GLU A 66 14.12 -5.26 -12.73
N VAL A 67 14.13 -4.95 -11.43
CA VAL A 67 12.92 -4.57 -10.71
C VAL A 67 12.43 -3.17 -11.12
N LYS A 68 11.30 -3.12 -11.83
CA LYS A 68 10.69 -1.87 -12.34
C LYS A 68 9.83 -1.15 -11.31
N ALA A 69 9.12 -1.90 -10.46
CA ALA A 69 8.26 -1.37 -9.42
C ALA A 69 8.27 -2.29 -8.20
N CYS A 70 8.09 -1.72 -7.01
CA CYS A 70 7.93 -2.44 -5.75
C CYS A 70 6.85 -1.75 -4.92
N ILE A 71 6.08 -2.53 -4.17
CA ILE A 71 5.11 -2.02 -3.22
C ILE A 71 5.14 -2.84 -1.94
N VAL A 72 5.30 -2.14 -0.82
CA VAL A 72 5.22 -2.73 0.52
C VAL A 72 3.75 -2.71 0.95
N VAL A 73 3.23 -3.89 1.28
CA VAL A 73 1.84 -4.08 1.74
C VAL A 73 1.84 -4.60 3.18
N PRO A 74 0.90 -4.15 4.05
CA PRO A 74 0.83 -4.56 5.45
C PRO A 74 0.14 -5.94 5.59
N LEU A 75 0.67 -6.93 4.88
CA LEU A 75 0.13 -8.29 4.78
C LEU A 75 1.29 -9.28 4.86
N ALA A 76 1.04 -10.45 5.45
CA ALA A 76 1.97 -11.56 5.38
C ALA A 76 2.09 -12.09 3.93
N THR A 77 3.18 -12.78 3.61
CA THR A 77 3.49 -13.25 2.25
C THR A 77 2.34 -14.02 1.60
N GLY A 78 1.68 -14.93 2.32
CA GLY A 78 0.55 -15.68 1.78
C GLY A 78 -0.63 -14.81 1.34
N MET A 79 -0.95 -13.77 2.13
CA MET A 79 -1.99 -12.80 1.78
C MET A 79 -1.56 -11.89 0.62
N SER A 80 -0.27 -11.54 0.53
CA SER A 80 0.30 -10.77 -0.59
C SER A 80 0.26 -11.56 -1.90
N ILE A 81 0.51 -12.87 -1.87
CA ILE A 81 0.31 -13.77 -3.01
C ILE A 81 -1.19 -13.79 -3.38
N GLY A 82 -2.07 -13.94 -2.40
CA GLY A 82 -3.53 -13.88 -2.62
C GLY A 82 -3.95 -12.59 -3.31
N LEU A 83 -3.46 -11.43 -2.85
CA LEU A 83 -3.69 -10.13 -3.49
C LEU A 83 -3.21 -10.11 -4.95
N THR A 84 -2.03 -10.66 -5.22
CA THR A 84 -1.46 -10.75 -6.57
C THR A 84 -2.33 -11.62 -7.48
N LEU A 85 -2.77 -12.78 -7.00
CA LEU A 85 -3.64 -13.69 -7.75
C LEU A 85 -5.03 -13.08 -8.01
N LEU A 86 -5.61 -12.36 -7.05
CA LEU A 86 -6.86 -11.63 -7.24
C LEU A 86 -6.69 -10.52 -8.28
N GLY A 87 -5.58 -9.78 -8.24
CA GLY A 87 -5.23 -8.79 -9.26
C GLY A 87 -5.13 -9.42 -10.65
N LEU A 88 -4.43 -10.55 -10.79
CA LEU A 88 -4.34 -11.30 -12.06
C LEU A 88 -5.72 -11.76 -12.54
N ARG A 89 -6.57 -12.31 -11.65
CA ARG A 89 -7.93 -12.73 -11.98
C ARG A 89 -8.78 -11.58 -12.53
N LEU A 90 -8.68 -10.38 -11.93
CA LEU A 90 -9.43 -9.20 -12.36
C LEU A 90 -8.99 -8.68 -13.74
N HIS A 91 -7.70 -8.85 -14.09
CA HIS A 91 -7.13 -8.40 -15.36
C HIS A 91 -7.07 -9.51 -16.43
N TRP A 92 -7.45 -10.74 -16.08
CA TRP A 92 -7.46 -11.86 -17.01
C TRP A 92 -8.55 -11.66 -18.07
N LYS A 93 -8.13 -11.40 -19.31
CA LYS A 93 -9.02 -11.47 -20.47
C LYS A 93 -9.02 -12.91 -20.97
N ALA A 94 -10.17 -13.59 -20.90
CA ALA A 94 -10.30 -14.92 -21.47
C ALA A 94 -9.90 -14.89 -22.96
N PRO A 95 -9.14 -15.88 -23.45
CA PRO A 95 -8.91 -16.03 -24.88
C PRO A 95 -10.27 -16.08 -25.58
N SER A 96 -10.45 -15.27 -26.62
CA SER A 96 -11.62 -15.38 -27.50
C SER A 96 -11.58 -16.77 -28.11
N SER A 97 -12.40 -17.70 -27.61
CA SER A 97 -12.48 -19.03 -28.19
C SER A 97 -13.07 -18.88 -29.59
N LYS A 98 -12.21 -18.95 -30.61
CA LYS A 98 -12.69 -19.33 -31.94
C LYS A 98 -13.12 -20.78 -31.79
N ARG A 99 -14.42 -21.01 -31.68
CA ARG A 99 -15.01 -22.33 -31.88
C ARG A 99 -14.63 -22.71 -33.31
N ILE A 100 -13.67 -23.63 -33.46
CA ILE A 100 -13.42 -24.31 -34.72
C ILE A 100 -14.60 -25.27 -34.87
N VAL A 101 -15.57 -24.87 -35.70
CA VAL A 101 -16.64 -25.74 -36.19
C VAL A 101 -16.17 -26.40 -37.48
#